data_AF-A0A4Q1EQ37-F1
#
_entry.id   AF-A0A4Q1EQ37-F1
#
_cell.length_a   1.000
_cell.length_b   1.000
_cell.length_c   1.000
_cell.angle_alpha   90.00
_cell.angle_beta   90.00
_cell.angle_gamma   90.00
#
_symmetry.space_group_name_H-M   'P 1'
#
loop_
_entity.id
_entity.type
_entity.pdbx_description
1 polymer ?
#
loop_
_entity_poly.entity_id
_entity_poly.type
_entity_poly.pdbx_seq_one_letter_code
_entity_poly.pdbx_strand_id
1 'polypeptide(L)'
;MADLGKDFKAPKKTAVKEWKIIESLFKTGKCFHTCGCDGIGYIPKNPNEYEMYLNNILRSYQESLISCQNKSIEEFLDKNEEINYWSDKIQKIKNEMINKNFEKA
;
A
#
# COMPACT_ATOMS: atom_id res chain seq x y z
N MET A 1 3.82 7.59 -18.55
CA MET A 1 3.83 6.10 -18.45
C MET A 1 3.72 5.75 -16.98
N ALA A 2 2.88 4.79 -16.59
CA ALA A 2 2.83 4.33 -15.21
C ALA A 2 4.12 3.56 -14.89
N ASP A 3 4.82 3.92 -13.81
CA ASP A 3 5.98 3.17 -13.31
C ASP A 3 5.49 2.08 -12.36
N LEU A 4 5.42 0.85 -12.86
CA LEU A 4 4.99 -0.32 -12.08
C LEU A 4 6.18 -1.04 -11.42
N GLY A 5 7.40 -0.53 -11.56
CA GLY A 5 8.61 -1.12 -11.02
C GLY A 5 9.25 -2.21 -11.87
N LYS A 6 10.54 -2.46 -11.56
CA LYS A 6 11.46 -3.24 -12.41
C LYS A 6 11.12 -4.72 -12.50
N ASP A 7 10.39 -5.27 -11.54
CA ASP A 7 9.98 -6.69 -11.51
C ASP A 7 8.57 -6.91 -12.04
N PHE A 8 7.92 -5.86 -12.55
CA PHE A 8 6.58 -5.99 -13.09
C PHE A 8 6.57 -6.91 -14.31
N LYS A 9 5.89 -8.05 -14.17
CA LYS A 9 5.62 -8.96 -15.27
C LYS A 9 4.23 -8.67 -15.83
N ALA A 10 4.20 -7.92 -16.93
CA ALA A 10 2.97 -7.55 -17.60
C ALA A 10 2.19 -8.80 -18.06
N PRO A 11 0.88 -8.89 -17.76
CA PRO A 11 0.04 -9.94 -18.31
C PRO A 11 -0.18 -9.70 -19.81
N LYS A 12 -0.77 -10.69 -20.50
CA LYS A 12 -1.13 -10.55 -21.91
C LYS A 12 -2.05 -9.34 -22.12
N LYS A 13 -1.96 -8.66 -23.26
CA LYS A 13 -2.82 -7.49 -23.57
C LYS A 13 -4.32 -7.78 -23.47
N THR A 14 -4.72 -9.03 -23.73
CA THR A 14 -6.11 -9.49 -23.69
C THR A 14 -6.58 -9.93 -22.29
N ALA A 15 -5.70 -9.94 -21.30
CA ALA A 15 -5.97 -10.41 -19.94
C ALA A 15 -6.67 -9.31 -19.11
N VAL A 16 -7.90 -8.96 -19.48
CA VAL A 16 -8.63 -7.80 -18.94
C VAL A 16 -8.81 -7.86 -17.42
N LYS A 17 -9.01 -9.06 -16.85
CA LYS A 17 -9.23 -9.22 -15.40
C LYS A 17 -7.94 -8.91 -14.62
N GLU A 18 -6.81 -9.38 -15.11
CA GLU A 18 -5.49 -9.17 -14.54
C GLU A 18 -5.08 -7.70 -14.60
N TRP A 19 -5.38 -7.03 -15.72
CA TRP A 19 -5.15 -5.59 -15.85
C TRP A 19 -5.96 -4.75 -14.85
N LYS A 20 -7.21 -5.12 -14.57
CA LYS A 20 -8.02 -4.45 -13.52
C LYS A 20 -7.39 -4.60 -12.14
N ILE A 21 -6.84 -5.78 -11.83
CA ILE A 21 -6.17 -6.02 -10.54
C ILE A 21 -4.89 -5.17 -10.45
N ILE A 22 -4.08 -5.14 -11.50
CA ILE A 22 -2.84 -4.34 -11.54
C ILE A 22 -3.15 -2.85 -11.41
N GLU A 23 -4.21 -2.36 -12.06
CA GLU A 23 -4.63 -0.96 -11.93
C GLU A 23 -5.00 -0.61 -10.48
N SER A 24 -5.75 -1.47 -9.79
CA SER A 24 -6.10 -1.28 -8.38
C SER A 24 -4.87 -1.30 -7.46
N LEU A 25 -3.93 -2.24 -7.68
CA LEU A 25 -2.67 -2.32 -6.94
C LEU A 25 -1.81 -1.06 -7.15
N PHE A 26 -1.74 -0.57 -8.38
CA PHE A 26 -0.98 0.65 -8.68
C PHE A 26 -1.59 1.88 -8.00
N LYS A 27 -2.93 2.04 -8.02
CA LYS A 27 -3.63 3.14 -7.35
C LYS A 27 -3.43 3.14 -5.84
N THR A 28 -3.32 1.97 -5.22
CA THR A 28 -3.04 1.82 -3.78
C THR A 28 -1.56 2.01 -3.44
N GLY A 29 -0.72 2.32 -4.43
CA GLY A 29 0.69 2.64 -4.25
C GLY A 29 1.60 1.43 -4.19
N LYS A 30 1.15 0.27 -4.69
CA LYS A 30 1.99 -0.92 -4.85
C LYS A 30 2.79 -0.80 -6.16
N CYS A 31 4.11 -0.84 -6.04
CA CYS A 31 5.02 -1.01 -7.16
C CYS A 31 5.84 -2.31 -7.01
N PHE A 32 6.15 -2.94 -8.13
CA PHE A 32 6.91 -4.19 -8.21
C PHE A 32 8.41 -3.89 -8.26
N HIS A 33 8.95 -3.33 -7.17
CA HIS A 33 10.39 -3.15 -7.00
C HIS A 33 10.94 -4.21 -6.03
N THR A 34 12.02 -4.88 -6.43
CA THR A 34 12.72 -5.92 -5.64
C THR A 34 13.42 -5.36 -4.40
N CYS A 35 13.44 -4.03 -4.20
CA CYS A 35 14.12 -3.42 -3.06
C CYS A 35 13.58 -3.89 -1.69
N GLY A 36 12.48 -4.64 -1.67
CA GLY A 36 11.94 -5.25 -0.45
C GLY A 36 11.28 -4.24 0.49
N CYS A 37 11.33 -2.95 0.14
CA CYS A 37 10.76 -1.85 0.89
C CYS A 37 9.24 -2.02 1.12
N ASP A 38 8.54 -2.68 0.17
CA ASP A 38 7.11 -3.01 0.27
C ASP A 38 6.82 -4.52 0.47
N GLY A 39 7.85 -5.34 0.74
CA GLY A 39 7.74 -6.80 0.90
C GLY A 39 7.35 -7.59 -0.37
N ILE A 40 7.59 -8.91 -0.31
CA ILE A 40 7.18 -9.87 -1.34
C ILE A 40 5.65 -9.82 -1.43
N GLY A 41 5.13 -9.45 -2.60
CA GLY A 41 3.74 -9.06 -2.81
C GLY A 41 2.74 -10.16 -2.52
N TYR A 42 2.22 -10.20 -1.29
CA TYR A 42 1.01 -10.94 -1.00
C TYR A 42 -0.14 -10.31 -1.78
N ILE A 43 -0.70 -11.07 -2.72
CA ILE A 43 -1.86 -10.69 -3.52
C ILE A 43 -3.07 -11.44 -2.93
N PRO A 44 -4.00 -10.75 -2.26
CA PRO A 44 -5.17 -11.40 -1.68
C PRO A 44 -6.08 -11.99 -2.77
N LYS A 45 -6.60 -13.19 -2.53
CA LYS A 45 -7.33 -13.98 -3.54
C LYS A 45 -8.84 -13.83 -3.50
N ASN A 46 -9.39 -13.29 -2.42
CA ASN A 46 -10.82 -13.09 -2.22
C ASN A 46 -11.11 -11.85 -1.37
N PRO A 47 -12.37 -11.38 -1.28
CA PRO A 47 -12.71 -10.17 -0.56
C PRO A 47 -12.31 -10.16 0.92
N ASN A 48 -12.40 -11.32 1.61
CA ASN A 48 -12.03 -11.45 3.01
C ASN A 48 -10.51 -11.38 3.21
N GLU A 49 -9.74 -12.07 2.35
CA GLU A 49 -8.28 -11.95 2.34
C GLU A 49 -7.81 -10.53 2.06
N TYR A 50 -8.51 -9.79 1.19
CA TYR A 50 -8.19 -8.38 0.93
C TYR A 50 -8.51 -7.49 2.13
N GLU A 51 -9.62 -7.73 2.82
CA GLU A 51 -9.95 -7.01 4.06
C GLU A 51 -8.92 -7.28 5.17
N MET A 52 -8.50 -8.53 5.34
CA MET A 52 -7.42 -8.89 6.27
C MET A 52 -6.10 -8.23 5.89
N TYR A 53 -5.78 -8.18 4.59
CA TYR A 53 -4.60 -7.50 4.07
C TYR A 53 -4.59 -6.00 4.41
N LEU A 54 -5.70 -5.29 4.14
CA LEU A 54 -5.82 -3.86 4.43
C LEU A 54 -5.67 -3.59 5.94
N ASN A 55 -6.29 -4.41 6.78
CA ASN A 55 -6.14 -4.31 8.25
C ASN A 55 -4.70 -4.51 8.71
N ASN A 56 -4.01 -5.53 8.19
CA ASN A 56 -2.62 -5.82 8.54
C ASN A 56 -1.69 -4.67 8.13
N ILE A 57 -1.83 -4.14 6.92
CA ILE A 57 -1.02 -3.01 6.46
C ILE A 57 -1.31 -1.75 7.27
N LEU A 58 -2.58 -1.45 7.54
CA LEU A 58 -2.96 -0.31 8.36
C LEU A 58 -2.27 -0.35 9.72
N ARG A 59 -2.28 -1.52 10.37
CA ARG A 59 -1.60 -1.73 11.65
C ARG A 59 -0.09 -1.48 11.53
N SER A 60 0.58 -2.07 10.54
CA SER A 60 2.03 -1.87 10.37
C SER A 60 2.41 -0.41 10.11
N TYR A 61 1.60 0.33 9.35
CA TYR A 61 1.84 1.76 9.13
C TYR A 61 1.60 2.59 10.39
N GLN A 62 0.59 2.25 11.19
CA GLN A 62 0.36 2.90 12.48
C GLN A 62 1.52 2.66 13.46
N GLU A 63 2.02 1.43 13.55
CA GLU A 63 3.19 1.08 14.36
C GLU A 63 4.44 1.87 13.90
N SER A 64 4.64 2.01 12.59
CA SER A 64 5.72 2.80 12.01
C SER A 64 5.59 4.29 12.34
N LEU A 65 4.39 4.86 12.21
CA LEU A 65 4.12 6.25 12.58
C LEU A 65 4.41 6.53 14.07
N ILE A 66 3.95 5.63 14.96
CA ILE A 66 4.21 5.74 16.40
C ILE A 66 5.71 5.67 16.69
N SER A 67 6.42 4.75 16.01
CA SER A 67 7.87 4.65 16.12
C SER A 67 8.56 5.96 15.72
N CYS A 68 8.17 6.57 14.60
CA CYS A 68 8.71 7.86 14.16
C CYS A 68 8.40 8.99 15.16
N GLN A 69 7.18 9.04 15.70
CA GLN A 69 6.78 10.06 16.67
C GLN A 69 7.58 10.00 17.98
N ASN A 70 7.88 8.78 18.44
CA ASN A 70 8.59 8.53 19.70
C ASN A 70 10.10 8.75 19.64
N LYS A 71 10.72 8.84 18.45
CA LYS A 71 12.15 9.16 18.30
C LYS A 71 12.44 10.62 18.67
N SER A 72 13.59 10.89 19.29
CA SER A 72 14.02 12.28 19.56
C SER A 72 14.30 13.02 18.24
N ILE A 73 14.02 14.33 18.21
CA ILE A 73 14.33 15.20 17.05
C ILE A 73 15.84 15.23 16.77
N GLU A 74 16.67 15.03 17.80
CA GLU A 74 18.14 15.05 17.71
C GLU A 74 18.72 13.89 16.89
N GLU A 75 17.99 12.79 16.72
CA GLU A 75 18.45 11.60 15.97
C GLU A 75 18.01 11.61 14.50
N PHE A 76 17.13 12.51 14.07
CA PHE A 76 16.49 12.42 12.76
C PHE A 76 16.05 13.78 12.20
N LEU A 77 16.86 14.35 11.30
CA LEU A 77 16.61 15.65 10.65
C LEU A 77 15.32 15.66 9.80
N ASP A 78 14.95 14.52 9.22
CA ASP A 78 13.78 14.38 8.34
C ASP A 78 12.55 13.76 9.02
N LYS A 79 12.49 13.81 10.37
CA LYS A 79 11.41 13.21 11.18
C LYS A 79 10.00 13.63 10.70
N ASN A 80 9.84 14.91 10.36
CA ASN A 80 8.55 15.42 9.88
C ASN A 80 8.17 14.85 8.51
N GLU A 81 9.15 14.62 7.65
CA GLU A 81 8.93 14.05 6.32
C GLU A 81 8.50 12.58 6.42
N GLU A 82 9.14 11.82 7.31
CA GLU A 82 8.78 10.43 7.60
C GLU A 82 7.39 10.32 8.26
N ILE A 83 7.05 11.22 9.19
CA ILE A 83 5.70 11.31 9.79
C ILE A 83 4.64 11.60 8.71
N ASN A 84 4.91 12.56 7.83
CA ASN A 84 4.00 12.91 6.74
C ASN A 84 3.81 11.74 5.76
N TYR A 85 4.90 11.03 5.44
CA TYR A 85 4.87 9.84 4.60
C TYR A 85 3.96 8.74 5.17
N TRP A 86 4.13 8.38 6.44
CA TRP A 86 3.31 7.36 7.08
C TRP A 86 1.85 7.82 7.25
N SER A 87 1.63 9.10 7.54
CA SER A 87 0.28 9.68 7.64
C SER A 87 -0.49 9.59 6.31
N ASP A 88 0.13 9.98 5.19
CA ASP A 88 -0.46 9.86 3.85
C ASP A 88 -0.81 8.41 3.50
N LYS A 89 0.09 7.46 3.77
CA LYS A 89 -0.14 6.03 3.53
C LYS A 89 -1.33 5.50 4.34
N ILE A 90 -1.45 5.87 5.62
CA ILE A 90 -2.59 5.50 6.46
C ILE A 90 -3.90 6.06 5.90
N GLN A 91 -3.93 7.31 5.44
CA GLN A 91 -5.13 7.91 4.85
C GLN A 91 -5.58 7.17 3.59
N LYS A 92 -4.65 6.80 2.71
CA LYS A 92 -4.94 6.03 1.49
C LYS A 92 -5.60 4.69 1.81
N ILE A 93 -5.09 3.95 2.80
CA ILE A 93 -5.68 2.66 3.22
C ILE A 93 -7.06 2.86 3.83
N LYS A 94 -7.26 3.86 4.69
CA LYS A 94 -8.58 4.16 5.27
C LYS A 94 -9.62 4.49 4.21
N ASN A 95 -9.26 5.31 3.22
CA ASN A 95 -10.15 5.66 2.12
C ASN A 95 -10.52 4.43 1.28
N GLU A 96 -9.57 3.54 1.01
CA GLU A 96 -9.81 2.28 0.31
C GLU A 96 -10.80 1.38 1.08
N MET A 97 -10.62 1.24 2.40
CA MET A 97 -11.54 0.46 3.25
C MET A 97 -12.95 1.06 3.26
N ILE A 98 -13.07 2.40 3.29
CA ILE A 98 -14.35 3.11 3.24
C ILE A 98 -15.04 2.87 1.89
N ASN A 99 -14.33 3.09 0.78
CA ASN A 99 -14.86 2.88 -0.57
C ASN A 99 -15.40 1.46 -0.76
N LYS A 100 -14.68 0.46 -0.22
CA LYS A 100 -15.12 -0.94 -0.29
C LYS A 100 -16.40 -1.24 0.50
N ASN A 101 -16.61 -0.56 1.62
CA ASN A 101 -17.84 -0.70 2.39
C ASN A 101 -19.04 -0.08 1.68
N PHE A 102 -18.82 0.98 0.89
CA PHE A 102 -19.86 1.56 0.02
C PHE A 102 -20.25 0.65 -1.16
N GLU A 103 -19.35 -0.18 -1.69
CA GLU A 103 -19.67 -1.15 -2.74
C GLU A 103 -20.44 -2.39 -2.25
N LYS A 104 -20.50 -2.61 -0.92
CA LYS A 104 -21.28 -3.70 -0.30
C LYS A 104 -22.71 -3.26 0.10
N ALA A 105 -23.05 -1.96 -0.03
CA ALA A 105 -24.32 -1.38 0.41
C ALA A 105 -25.37 -1.33 -0.71
#